data_AF-A0AAD7IFB8-F1
#
_entry.id   AF-A0AAD7IFB8-F1
#
_cell.length_a   1.000
_cell.length_b   1.000
_cell.length_c   1.000
_cell.angle_alpha   90.00
_cell.angle_beta   90.00
_cell.angle_gamma   90.00
#
_symmetry.space_group_name_H-M   'P 1'
#
loop_
_entity.id
_entity.type
_entity.pdbx_description
1 polymer ?
#
loop_
_entity_poly.entity_id
_entity_poly.type
_entity_poly.pdbx_seq_one_letter_code
_entity_poly.pdbx_strand_id
1 'polypeptide(L)'
;MHPAVEIRKLQRLPVSQRRVAMAACGSNRSFRNLKQILFLPVFYISLDPAHIPTPEDLEHLQPDTIARMACASLALEALFDLISLVVEEYQEPDDVGPALWPRVWPWSFFMHEYRDYLRAASVFWEPPAYKYPPIRDIISSTPGFRVLMARAWTILQPLQQKKKVYESCLWFLTSIVGSLDYSDPVHFAEIVEGAGGTLDDLASLALRHIDVVVSRNLSWEVGSSAAHMRHLARLTQAGHSTPHTSANMRERFFQTLRRRDFIPALVVGMNSVLEASRANDRSFLRSNFKSSFVATLELLEHLLDTPMGYRWLPAAIEARLLTLMAGIASEFPTVFDGRLRLLLTKLLPDGLLYYHVVAALDNILDDVAEIWSSEELEELEIFDHWSSFQCLAERRVKLLHSLQSTRSCDNLECGKIQERSWFRRCMGCKTSKYCNKECQIADWKRGGHRNHCGSLTTLILAETNSCTLGFRERQFMRAVVRDDFTENMLAIYRHQVKFIASNPADQFYTLFDYTCHPVEIFVESVLDSPIPHALQGGGPDSEWTNILARAEHSHGQMHLHVVKVPEGSLTTHVWVLPLWTNSSQIHEALFQLGNSVSADYDEEEIEEEVGKILANVADLVETY
;
A
#
# COMPACT_ATOMS: atom_id res chain seq x y z
N MET A 1 28.49 -41.03 0.75
CA MET A 1 28.51 -40.74 -0.70
C MET A 1 27.32 -41.46 -1.31
N HIS A 2 26.41 -40.75 -1.99
CA HIS A 2 25.18 -41.35 -2.52
C HIS A 2 25.50 -42.38 -3.64
N PRO A 3 24.79 -43.52 -3.74
CA PRO A 3 25.10 -44.56 -4.72
C PRO A 3 25.11 -44.08 -6.19
N ALA A 4 24.34 -43.04 -6.52
CA ALA A 4 24.29 -42.48 -7.88
C ALA A 4 25.56 -41.69 -8.29
N VAL A 5 26.34 -41.20 -7.31
CA VAL A 5 27.56 -40.42 -7.59
C VAL A 5 28.85 -41.23 -7.43
N GLU A 6 28.73 -42.54 -7.18
CA GLU A 6 29.90 -43.41 -7.03
C GLU A 6 30.63 -43.62 -8.37
N ILE A 7 31.94 -43.41 -8.38
CA ILE A 7 32.80 -43.57 -9.56
C ILE A 7 32.63 -44.93 -10.26
N ARG A 8 32.38 -46.01 -9.49
CA ARG A 8 32.16 -47.35 -10.05
C ARG A 8 30.97 -47.42 -11.02
N LYS A 9 30.01 -46.50 -10.95
CA LYS A 9 28.90 -46.41 -11.91
C LYS A 9 29.39 -46.08 -13.33
N LEU A 10 30.51 -45.38 -13.46
CA LEU A 10 31.14 -45.13 -14.76
C LEU A 10 31.54 -46.44 -15.45
N GLN A 11 31.79 -47.53 -14.73
CA GLN A 11 32.12 -48.83 -15.33
C GLN A 11 30.96 -49.42 -16.16
N ARG A 12 29.73 -48.97 -15.91
CA ARG A 12 28.51 -49.40 -16.64
C ARG A 12 28.37 -48.72 -17.99
N LEU A 13 29.14 -47.66 -18.26
CA LEU A 13 29.11 -46.98 -19.55
C LEU A 13 29.81 -47.80 -20.65
N PRO A 14 29.33 -47.73 -21.90
CA PRO A 14 30.09 -48.17 -23.08
C PRO A 14 31.54 -47.66 -23.05
N VAL A 15 32.49 -48.45 -23.58
CA VAL A 15 33.93 -48.11 -23.55
C VAL A 15 34.21 -46.71 -24.11
N SER A 16 33.52 -46.32 -25.19
CA SER A 16 33.62 -45.00 -25.80
C SER A 16 33.20 -43.88 -24.83
N GLN A 17 32.09 -44.06 -24.13
CA GLN A 17 31.57 -43.10 -23.14
C GLN A 17 32.41 -43.08 -21.85
N ARG A 18 33.00 -44.22 -21.44
CA ARG A 18 33.98 -44.25 -20.34
C ARG A 18 35.20 -43.40 -20.63
N ARG A 19 35.72 -43.45 -21.85
CA ARG A 19 36.85 -42.60 -22.25
C ARG A 19 36.47 -41.12 -22.18
N VAL A 20 35.26 -40.76 -22.58
CA VAL A 20 34.75 -39.38 -22.46
C VAL A 20 34.57 -38.98 -20.99
N ALA A 21 34.00 -39.83 -20.14
CA ALA A 21 33.85 -39.57 -18.70
C ALA A 21 35.21 -39.37 -18.02
N MET A 22 36.17 -40.26 -18.31
CA MET A 22 37.52 -40.19 -17.74
C MET A 22 38.29 -38.98 -18.27
N ALA A 23 38.11 -38.60 -19.54
CA ALA A 23 38.68 -37.38 -20.11
C ALA A 23 38.09 -36.11 -19.46
N ALA A 24 36.77 -36.11 -19.19
CA ALA A 24 36.08 -35.03 -18.49
C ALA A 24 36.53 -34.87 -17.02
N CYS A 25 36.93 -35.97 -16.36
CA CYS A 25 37.62 -35.93 -15.06
C CYS A 25 39.10 -35.48 -15.14
N GLY A 26 39.70 -35.49 -16.33
CA GLY A 26 41.12 -35.16 -16.59
C GLY A 26 41.34 -33.70 -17.00
N SER A 27 42.42 -33.39 -17.73
CA SER A 27 42.75 -32.03 -18.19
C SER A 27 42.05 -31.59 -19.48
N ASN A 28 41.41 -32.50 -20.22
CA ASN A 28 40.77 -32.23 -21.52
C ASN A 28 39.24 -32.33 -21.38
N ARG A 29 38.62 -31.25 -20.89
CA ARG A 29 37.30 -31.26 -20.26
C ARG A 29 36.20 -30.74 -21.19
N SER A 30 35.60 -31.63 -22.00
CA SER A 30 34.41 -31.32 -22.82
C SER A 30 33.16 -32.06 -22.32
N PHE A 31 32.17 -31.30 -21.85
CA PHE A 31 30.94 -31.83 -21.23
C PHE A 31 29.70 -31.87 -22.15
N ARG A 32 29.79 -31.31 -23.37
CA ARG A 32 28.62 -31.07 -24.27
C ARG A 32 27.80 -32.31 -24.66
N ASN A 33 28.32 -33.52 -24.44
CA ASN A 33 27.66 -34.79 -24.81
C ASN A 33 27.23 -35.63 -23.59
N LEU A 34 27.32 -35.10 -22.37
CA LEU A 34 27.05 -35.86 -21.13
C LEU A 34 25.61 -35.70 -20.64
N LYS A 35 24.63 -36.25 -21.38
CA LYS A 35 23.20 -36.13 -21.04
C LYS A 35 22.61 -37.37 -20.32
N GLN A 36 23.44 -38.22 -19.73
CA GLN A 36 22.99 -39.45 -19.06
C GLN A 36 23.30 -39.41 -17.57
N ILE A 37 22.40 -39.95 -16.75
CA ILE A 37 22.53 -39.98 -15.30
C ILE A 37 23.81 -40.71 -14.82
N LEU A 38 24.30 -41.64 -15.63
CA LEU A 38 25.55 -42.35 -15.40
C LEU A 38 26.79 -41.43 -15.35
N PHE A 39 26.71 -40.17 -15.81
CA PHE A 39 27.78 -39.17 -15.72
C PHE A 39 27.76 -38.35 -14.42
N LEU A 40 26.79 -38.51 -13.52
CA LEU A 40 26.75 -37.83 -12.22
C LEU A 40 28.07 -37.89 -11.42
N PRO A 41 28.83 -39.01 -11.38
CA PRO A 41 30.12 -39.04 -10.71
C PRO A 41 31.14 -38.03 -11.27
N VAL A 42 31.09 -37.74 -12.58
CA VAL A 42 31.98 -36.77 -13.24
C VAL A 42 31.69 -35.36 -12.73
N PHE A 43 30.41 -34.97 -12.68
CA PHE A 43 30.00 -33.67 -12.15
C PHE A 43 30.31 -33.56 -10.66
N TYR A 44 30.06 -34.62 -9.89
CA TYR A 44 30.35 -34.66 -8.46
C TYR A 44 31.83 -34.37 -8.16
N ILE A 45 32.76 -34.97 -8.91
CA ILE A 45 34.21 -34.72 -8.76
C ILE A 45 34.58 -33.33 -9.26
N SER A 46 34.02 -32.92 -10.40
CA SER A 46 34.34 -31.63 -11.03
C SER A 46 33.92 -30.43 -10.16
N LEU A 47 32.90 -30.63 -9.32
CA LEU A 47 32.36 -29.62 -8.40
C LEU A 47 32.87 -29.79 -6.97
N ASP A 48 34.00 -30.46 -6.74
CA ASP A 48 34.60 -30.48 -5.41
C ASP A 48 34.93 -29.04 -4.93
N PRO A 49 34.41 -28.60 -3.76
CA PRO A 49 34.72 -27.28 -3.23
C PRO A 49 36.23 -27.06 -2.98
N ALA A 50 37.00 -28.13 -2.77
CA ALA A 50 38.46 -28.04 -2.64
C ALA A 50 39.17 -27.54 -3.91
N HIS A 51 38.49 -27.54 -5.06
CA HIS A 51 39.01 -27.02 -6.32
C HIS A 51 38.65 -25.54 -6.56
N ILE A 52 37.89 -24.90 -5.67
CA ILE A 52 37.54 -23.48 -5.80
C ILE A 52 38.81 -22.64 -5.64
N PRO A 53 39.14 -21.77 -6.62
CA PRO A 53 40.29 -20.89 -6.54
C PRO A 53 40.20 -19.94 -5.34
N THR A 54 41.34 -19.67 -4.72
CA THR A 54 41.47 -18.62 -3.71
C THR A 54 41.50 -17.23 -4.37
N PRO A 55 41.29 -16.14 -3.63
CA PRO A 55 41.48 -14.79 -4.18
C PRO A 55 42.87 -14.57 -4.81
N GLU A 56 43.93 -15.15 -4.22
CA GLU A 56 45.31 -15.07 -4.74
C GLU A 56 45.45 -15.79 -6.10
N ASP A 57 44.77 -16.93 -6.28
CA ASP A 57 44.74 -17.62 -7.57
C ASP A 57 44.11 -16.77 -8.69
N LEU A 58 43.22 -15.82 -8.33
CA LEU A 58 42.56 -14.93 -9.28
C LEU A 58 43.42 -13.70 -9.64
N GLU A 59 44.30 -13.27 -8.75
CA GLU A 59 45.32 -12.25 -9.06
C GLU A 59 46.36 -12.78 -10.06
N HIS A 60 46.57 -14.10 -10.05
CA HIS A 60 47.54 -14.79 -10.88
C HIS A 60 46.92 -15.95 -11.65
N LEU A 61 45.97 -15.65 -12.55
CA LEU A 61 45.22 -16.63 -13.35
C LEU A 61 46.11 -17.62 -14.12
N GLN A 62 46.52 -18.70 -13.45
CA GLN A 62 47.27 -19.78 -14.05
C GLN A 62 46.36 -20.55 -15.03
N PRO A 63 46.92 -21.14 -16.11
CA PRO A 63 46.14 -21.93 -17.06
C PRO A 63 45.32 -23.06 -16.40
N ASP A 64 45.84 -23.66 -15.33
CA ASP A 64 45.13 -24.69 -14.57
C ASP A 64 43.91 -24.14 -13.82
N THR A 65 44.04 -22.97 -13.18
CA THR A 65 42.93 -22.27 -12.52
C THR A 65 41.81 -21.94 -13.51
N ILE A 66 42.17 -21.41 -14.70
CA ILE A 66 41.20 -21.14 -15.77
C ILE A 66 40.51 -22.43 -16.22
N ALA A 67 41.27 -23.52 -16.41
CA ALA A 67 40.71 -24.81 -16.82
C ALA A 67 39.77 -25.41 -15.76
N ARG A 68 40.11 -25.28 -14.47
CA ARG A 68 39.27 -25.70 -13.34
C ARG A 68 37.96 -24.90 -13.30
N MET A 69 38.01 -23.58 -13.44
CA MET A 69 36.83 -22.72 -13.46
C MET A 69 35.93 -23.02 -14.68
N ALA A 70 36.52 -23.13 -15.88
CA ALA A 70 35.79 -23.49 -17.10
C ALA A 70 35.11 -24.86 -16.96
N CYS A 71 35.80 -25.83 -16.36
CA CYS A 71 35.21 -27.12 -16.05
C CYS A 71 34.04 -27.04 -15.08
N ALA A 72 34.20 -26.33 -13.96
CA ALA A 72 33.13 -26.20 -12.98
C ALA A 72 31.91 -25.54 -13.64
N SER A 73 32.11 -24.49 -14.42
CA SER A 73 31.04 -23.84 -15.19
C SER A 73 30.31 -24.81 -16.13
N LEU A 74 31.05 -25.59 -16.93
CA LEU A 74 30.46 -26.58 -17.84
C LEU A 74 29.80 -27.75 -17.10
N ALA A 75 30.36 -28.16 -15.96
CA ALA A 75 29.78 -29.19 -15.11
C ALA A 75 28.47 -28.73 -14.47
N LEU A 76 28.37 -27.46 -14.07
CA LEU A 76 27.15 -26.86 -13.54
C LEU A 76 26.08 -26.80 -14.65
N GLU A 77 26.42 -26.27 -15.82
CA GLU A 77 25.52 -26.23 -17.00
C GLU A 77 24.98 -27.63 -17.36
N ALA A 78 25.88 -28.61 -17.48
CA ALA A 78 25.50 -29.98 -17.84
C ALA A 78 24.73 -30.70 -16.72
N LEU A 79 25.03 -30.42 -15.45
CA LEU A 79 24.28 -30.96 -14.32
C LEU A 79 22.84 -30.46 -14.34
N PHE A 80 22.59 -29.21 -14.72
CA PHE A 80 21.24 -28.67 -14.84
C PHE A 80 20.44 -29.30 -15.97
N ASP A 81 21.03 -29.41 -17.16
CA ASP A 81 20.40 -30.14 -18.27
C ASP A 81 20.02 -31.56 -17.84
N LEU A 82 20.91 -32.23 -17.10
CA LEU A 82 20.69 -33.58 -16.63
C LEU A 82 19.57 -33.65 -15.58
N ILE A 83 19.52 -32.74 -14.60
CA ILE A 83 18.47 -32.76 -13.58
C ILE A 83 17.09 -32.55 -14.23
N SER A 84 16.96 -31.68 -15.23
CA SER A 84 15.70 -31.53 -15.99
C SER A 84 15.22 -32.87 -16.55
N LEU A 85 16.12 -33.59 -17.23
CA LEU A 85 15.81 -34.87 -17.86
C LEU A 85 15.48 -35.96 -16.83
N VAL A 86 16.21 -36.01 -15.72
CA VAL A 86 16.03 -37.02 -14.66
C VAL A 86 14.68 -36.86 -13.96
N VAL A 87 14.27 -35.61 -13.69
CA VAL A 87 12.97 -35.31 -13.06
C VAL A 87 11.81 -35.73 -13.96
N GLU A 88 11.93 -35.55 -15.28
CA GLU A 88 10.88 -35.91 -16.24
C GLU A 88 10.80 -37.43 -16.50
N GLU A 89 11.94 -38.13 -16.58
CA GLU A 89 11.97 -39.52 -17.06
C GLU A 89 12.05 -40.60 -15.97
N TYR A 90 12.72 -40.36 -14.83
CA TYR A 90 13.26 -41.48 -14.06
C TYR A 90 12.67 -41.77 -12.67
N GLN A 91 11.75 -40.96 -12.12
CA GLN A 91 11.27 -41.13 -10.72
C GLN A 91 12.42 -41.48 -9.74
N GLU A 92 13.61 -40.91 -9.97
CA GLU A 92 14.85 -41.26 -9.25
C GLU A 92 14.79 -40.77 -7.78
N PRO A 93 15.58 -41.39 -6.89
CA PRO A 93 15.41 -41.26 -5.43
C PRO A 93 15.67 -39.83 -4.94
N ASP A 94 14.82 -39.42 -4.00
CA ASP A 94 14.79 -38.12 -3.28
C ASP A 94 16.15 -37.62 -2.75
N ASP A 95 17.16 -38.48 -2.70
CA ASP A 95 18.47 -38.25 -2.07
C ASP A 95 19.58 -37.73 -3.01
N VAL A 96 19.40 -37.76 -4.34
CA VAL A 96 20.47 -37.33 -5.29
C VAL A 96 20.76 -35.83 -5.19
N GLY A 97 19.70 -35.01 -5.16
CA GLY A 97 19.80 -33.56 -5.00
C GLY A 97 20.53 -33.13 -3.73
N PRO A 98 20.10 -33.61 -2.54
CA PRO A 98 20.80 -33.40 -1.27
C PRO A 98 22.29 -33.75 -1.30
N ALA A 99 22.68 -34.81 -2.02
CA ALA A 99 24.07 -35.22 -2.13
C ALA A 99 24.93 -34.29 -3.01
N LEU A 100 24.33 -33.70 -4.05
CA LEU A 100 25.02 -32.81 -5.00
C LEU A 100 25.09 -31.37 -4.51
N TRP A 101 24.07 -30.89 -3.80
CA TRP A 101 23.94 -29.48 -3.44
C TRP A 101 25.13 -28.90 -2.66
N PRO A 102 25.74 -29.58 -1.67
CA PRO A 102 26.94 -29.09 -0.97
C PRO A 102 28.16 -28.85 -1.88
N ARG A 103 28.15 -29.40 -3.09
CA ARG A 103 29.18 -29.20 -4.11
C ARG A 103 28.79 -28.13 -5.14
N VAL A 104 27.51 -28.09 -5.51
CA VAL A 104 26.96 -27.08 -6.42
C VAL A 104 27.03 -25.69 -5.80
N TRP A 105 26.53 -25.54 -4.57
CA TRP A 105 26.37 -24.23 -3.94
C TRP A 105 27.66 -23.40 -3.81
N PRO A 106 28.79 -23.94 -3.29
CA PRO A 106 30.02 -23.16 -3.16
C PRO A 106 30.55 -22.65 -4.49
N TRP A 107 30.45 -23.46 -5.55
CA TRP A 107 30.83 -23.06 -6.90
C TRP A 107 29.89 -22.01 -7.48
N SER A 108 28.57 -22.14 -7.28
CA SER A 108 27.60 -21.13 -7.70
C SER A 108 27.86 -19.76 -7.05
N PHE A 109 28.11 -19.76 -5.74
CA PHE A 109 28.45 -18.56 -4.98
C PHE A 109 29.75 -17.93 -5.51
N PHE A 110 30.82 -18.73 -5.64
CA PHE A 110 32.11 -18.29 -6.16
C PHE A 110 32.00 -17.66 -7.56
N MET A 111 31.34 -18.35 -8.50
CA MET A 111 31.21 -17.87 -9.88
C MET A 111 30.49 -16.53 -9.98
N HIS A 112 29.53 -16.28 -9.09
CA HIS A 112 28.83 -15.01 -9.06
C HIS A 112 29.63 -13.89 -8.43
N GLU A 113 30.33 -14.16 -7.33
CA GLU A 113 31.18 -13.18 -6.63
C GLU A 113 32.28 -12.68 -7.58
N TYR A 114 32.87 -13.58 -8.37
CA TYR A 114 33.96 -13.26 -9.30
C TYR A 114 33.53 -13.15 -10.77
N ARG A 115 32.24 -12.91 -11.04
CA ARG A 115 31.69 -12.86 -12.40
C ARG A 115 32.39 -11.86 -13.33
N ASP A 116 32.84 -10.72 -12.78
CA ASP A 116 33.47 -9.65 -13.55
C ASP A 116 34.86 -10.08 -14.05
N TYR A 117 35.56 -10.92 -13.28
CA TYR A 117 36.83 -11.54 -13.67
C TYR A 117 36.63 -12.65 -14.71
N LEU A 118 35.52 -13.37 -14.61
CA LEU A 118 35.26 -14.55 -15.42
C LEU A 118 34.89 -14.25 -16.87
N ARG A 119 34.51 -13.00 -17.21
CA ARG A 119 33.95 -12.60 -18.54
C ARG A 119 32.84 -13.54 -19.05
N ALA A 120 32.28 -14.36 -18.18
CA ALA A 120 31.35 -15.42 -18.50
C ALA A 120 29.94 -14.85 -18.42
N ALA A 121 29.53 -14.13 -19.46
CA ALA A 121 28.20 -13.54 -19.56
C ALA A 121 27.05 -14.58 -19.62
N SER A 122 27.37 -15.88 -19.63
CA SER A 122 26.42 -16.98 -19.86
C SER A 122 26.10 -17.83 -18.64
N VAL A 123 26.78 -17.65 -17.49
CA VAL A 123 26.43 -18.41 -16.28
C VAL A 123 25.30 -17.70 -15.54
N PHE A 124 24.21 -17.46 -16.25
CA PHE A 124 22.95 -17.11 -15.61
C PHE A 124 22.17 -18.39 -15.39
N TRP A 125 22.04 -18.68 -14.10
CA TRP A 125 21.52 -19.91 -13.55
C TRP A 125 20.01 -19.95 -13.76
N GLU A 126 19.53 -20.83 -14.64
CA GLU A 126 18.30 -21.55 -14.36
C GLU A 126 18.75 -22.90 -13.77
N PRO A 127 18.62 -23.17 -12.46
CA PRO A 127 18.58 -24.49 -11.89
C PRO A 127 17.17 -25.06 -12.14
N PRO A 128 16.95 -25.83 -13.21
CA PRO A 128 15.75 -26.66 -13.36
C PRO A 128 15.55 -27.61 -12.17
N ALA A 129 16.62 -27.89 -11.41
CA ALA A 129 16.57 -28.55 -10.11
C ALA A 129 15.55 -27.93 -9.15
N TYR A 130 15.25 -26.63 -9.26
CA TYR A 130 14.27 -25.97 -8.41
C TYR A 130 12.85 -26.56 -8.52
N LYS A 131 12.51 -27.18 -9.66
CA LYS A 131 11.23 -27.88 -9.85
C LYS A 131 11.12 -29.17 -9.03
N TYR A 132 12.22 -29.68 -8.47
CA TYR A 132 12.26 -30.91 -7.71
C TYR A 132 12.08 -30.65 -6.20
N PRO A 133 10.98 -31.11 -5.56
CA PRO A 133 10.67 -30.75 -4.17
C PRO A 133 11.79 -31.07 -3.15
N PRO A 134 12.47 -32.24 -3.18
CA PRO A 134 13.51 -32.55 -2.20
C PRO A 134 14.71 -31.61 -2.21
N ILE A 135 15.11 -31.10 -3.38
CA ILE A 135 16.22 -30.15 -3.47
C ILE A 135 15.76 -28.72 -3.20
N ARG A 136 14.50 -28.39 -3.50
CA ARG A 136 13.91 -27.07 -3.27
C ARG A 136 14.02 -26.64 -1.80
N ASP A 137 13.78 -27.54 -0.85
CA ASP A 137 13.84 -27.22 0.58
C ASP A 137 15.29 -26.99 1.03
N ILE A 138 16.24 -27.75 0.49
CA ILE A 138 17.68 -27.58 0.76
C ILE A 138 18.17 -26.27 0.17
N ILE A 139 17.82 -25.96 -1.08
CA ILE A 139 18.17 -24.72 -1.75
C ILE A 139 17.62 -23.53 -0.96
N SER A 140 16.34 -23.58 -0.60
CA SER A 140 15.69 -22.54 0.17
C SER A 140 16.33 -22.38 1.55
N SER A 141 16.69 -23.45 2.24
CA SER A 141 17.33 -23.36 3.56
C SER A 141 18.83 -23.02 3.53
N THR A 142 19.45 -22.89 2.35
CA THR A 142 20.88 -22.63 2.23
C THR A 142 21.23 -21.17 2.52
N PRO A 143 22.10 -20.89 3.52
CA PRO A 143 22.54 -19.53 3.82
C PRO A 143 23.24 -18.86 2.64
N GLY A 144 22.93 -17.60 2.40
CA GLY A 144 23.47 -16.79 1.30
C GLY A 144 22.80 -17.05 -0.06
N PHE A 145 21.91 -18.04 -0.16
CA PHE A 145 21.21 -18.33 -1.42
C PHE A 145 20.37 -17.14 -1.88
N ARG A 146 19.64 -16.49 -0.97
CA ARG A 146 18.81 -15.33 -1.33
C ARG A 146 19.62 -14.09 -1.61
N VAL A 147 20.77 -13.91 -0.94
CA VAL A 147 21.74 -12.86 -1.25
C VAL A 147 22.15 -12.99 -2.71
N LEU A 148 22.54 -14.20 -3.12
CA LEU A 148 22.91 -14.49 -4.50
C LEU A 148 21.77 -14.20 -5.48
N MET A 149 20.54 -14.58 -5.14
CA MET A 149 19.38 -14.36 -6.00
C MET A 149 19.03 -12.89 -6.17
N ALA A 150 19.00 -12.12 -5.08
CA ALA A 150 18.75 -10.68 -5.14
C ALA A 150 19.87 -9.94 -5.90
N ARG A 151 21.14 -10.36 -5.74
CA ARG A 151 22.24 -9.83 -6.57
C ARG A 151 22.05 -10.17 -8.04
N ALA A 152 21.69 -11.42 -8.36
CA ALA A 152 21.39 -11.82 -9.73
C ALA A 152 20.27 -10.96 -10.32
N TRP A 153 19.22 -10.66 -9.55
CA TRP A 153 18.14 -9.76 -9.95
C TRP A 153 18.63 -8.35 -10.29
N THR A 154 19.56 -7.77 -9.51
CA THR A 154 20.15 -6.45 -9.84
C THR A 154 20.92 -6.48 -11.18
N ILE A 155 21.64 -7.55 -11.48
CA ILE A 155 22.49 -7.67 -12.67
C ILE A 155 21.66 -7.93 -13.93
N LEU A 156 20.52 -8.61 -13.80
CA LEU A 156 19.67 -8.95 -14.94
C LEU A 156 19.02 -7.72 -15.57
N GLN A 157 18.80 -6.66 -14.80
CA GLN A 157 18.12 -5.46 -15.29
C GLN A 157 18.84 -4.81 -16.49
N PRO A 158 20.16 -4.54 -16.47
CA PRO A 158 20.87 -4.07 -17.65
C PRO A 158 20.79 -5.01 -18.88
N LEU A 159 20.58 -6.32 -18.67
CA LEU A 159 20.55 -7.32 -19.74
C LEU A 159 19.23 -7.39 -20.50
N GLN A 160 18.32 -6.45 -20.25
CA GLN A 160 17.02 -6.38 -20.95
C GLN A 160 17.13 -6.37 -22.48
N GLN A 161 18.25 -5.93 -23.06
CA GLN A 161 18.41 -5.97 -24.52
C GLN A 161 18.51 -7.42 -25.06
N LYS A 162 18.89 -8.39 -24.22
CA LYS A 162 19.04 -9.82 -24.58
C LYS A 162 17.80 -10.61 -24.16
N LYS A 163 16.72 -10.46 -24.94
CA LYS A 163 15.37 -10.98 -24.66
C LYS A 163 15.32 -12.38 -24.03
N LYS A 164 15.84 -13.42 -24.70
CA LYS A 164 15.76 -14.82 -24.24
C LYS A 164 16.46 -15.06 -22.90
N VAL A 165 17.65 -14.51 -22.72
CA VAL A 165 18.42 -14.68 -21.48
C VAL A 165 17.68 -14.02 -20.33
N TYR A 166 17.21 -12.79 -20.54
CA TYR A 166 16.45 -12.07 -19.54
C TYR A 166 15.18 -12.81 -19.12
N GLU A 167 14.41 -13.33 -20.09
CA GLU A 167 13.17 -14.11 -19.83
C GLU A 167 13.44 -15.34 -18.96
N SER A 168 14.40 -16.16 -19.36
CA SER A 168 14.82 -17.35 -18.63
C SER A 168 15.19 -17.03 -17.17
N CYS A 169 16.05 -16.03 -17.00
CA CYS A 169 16.52 -15.65 -15.68
C CYS A 169 15.40 -15.07 -14.81
N LEU A 170 14.49 -14.32 -15.43
CA LEU A 170 13.38 -13.71 -14.72
C LEU A 170 12.34 -14.74 -14.31
N TRP A 171 12.02 -15.72 -15.17
CA TRP A 171 11.18 -16.86 -14.84
C TRP A 171 11.78 -17.72 -13.72
N PHE A 172 13.11 -17.85 -13.70
CA PHE A 172 13.79 -18.52 -12.63
C PHE A 172 13.69 -17.75 -11.30
N LEU A 173 14.01 -16.46 -11.30
CA LEU A 173 13.85 -15.60 -10.12
C LEU A 173 12.43 -15.65 -9.59
N THR A 174 11.44 -15.58 -10.47
CA THR A 174 10.00 -15.74 -10.21
C THR A 174 9.70 -17.04 -9.45
N SER A 175 10.18 -18.16 -9.97
CA SER A 175 9.94 -19.48 -9.38
C SER A 175 10.52 -19.58 -7.97
N ILE A 176 11.71 -19.02 -7.75
CA ILE A 176 12.34 -18.97 -6.43
C ILE A 176 11.62 -18.01 -5.50
N VAL A 177 11.43 -16.77 -5.91
CA VAL A 177 10.77 -15.74 -5.09
C VAL A 177 9.36 -16.23 -4.73
N GLY A 178 8.68 -16.96 -5.60
CA GLY A 178 7.40 -17.61 -5.29
C GLY A 178 7.41 -18.63 -4.17
N SER A 179 8.59 -19.11 -3.80
CA SER A 179 8.78 -20.21 -2.86
C SER A 179 9.35 -19.84 -1.51
N LEU A 180 9.91 -18.64 -1.42
CA LEU A 180 10.62 -18.23 -0.22
C LEU A 180 9.61 -18.14 0.91
N ASP A 181 9.97 -18.71 2.06
CA ASP A 181 9.26 -18.42 3.29
C ASP A 181 9.67 -17.03 3.76
N TYR A 182 8.82 -16.06 3.43
CA TYR A 182 9.05 -14.69 3.81
C TYR A 182 8.66 -14.34 5.25
N SER A 183 8.11 -15.30 5.99
CA SER A 183 7.83 -15.10 7.41
C SER A 183 9.11 -15.15 8.26
N ASP A 184 10.20 -15.70 7.70
CA ASP A 184 11.52 -15.75 8.32
C ASP A 184 12.31 -14.44 8.11
N PRO A 185 12.64 -13.70 9.19
CA PRO A 185 13.43 -12.47 9.11
C PRO A 185 14.82 -12.66 8.50
N VAL A 186 15.44 -13.84 8.64
CA VAL A 186 16.76 -14.14 8.05
C VAL A 186 16.64 -14.14 6.54
N HIS A 187 15.59 -14.76 6.01
CA HIS A 187 15.35 -14.83 4.58
C HIS A 187 15.17 -13.43 3.98
N PHE A 188 14.40 -12.57 4.64
CA PHE A 188 14.22 -11.19 4.17
C PHE A 188 15.51 -10.37 4.27
N ALA A 189 16.29 -10.53 5.36
CA ALA A 189 17.58 -9.85 5.52
C ALA A 189 18.58 -10.23 4.40
N GLU A 190 18.64 -11.50 4.01
CA GLU A 190 19.47 -11.94 2.88
C GLU A 190 19.05 -11.30 1.55
N ILE A 191 17.74 -11.12 1.31
CA ILE A 191 17.24 -10.44 0.11
C ILE A 191 17.67 -8.97 0.12
N VAL A 192 17.55 -8.30 1.27
CA VAL A 192 18.00 -6.91 1.44
C VAL A 192 19.50 -6.78 1.21
N GLU A 193 20.30 -7.67 1.79
CA GLU A 193 21.74 -7.74 1.57
C GLU A 193 22.08 -7.90 0.08
N GLY A 194 21.42 -8.84 -0.59
CA GLY A 194 21.68 -9.09 -2.01
C GLY A 194 21.20 -7.98 -2.94
N ALA A 195 20.19 -7.21 -2.54
CA ALA A 195 19.69 -6.08 -3.32
C ALA A 195 20.60 -4.84 -3.26
N GLY A 196 21.50 -4.76 -2.26
CA GLY A 196 22.40 -3.62 -2.05
C GLY A 196 22.70 -3.31 -0.57
N GLY A 197 22.04 -4.01 0.36
CA GLY A 197 22.26 -3.87 1.80
C GLY A 197 21.22 -3.00 2.51
N THR A 198 20.37 -2.28 1.78
CA THR A 198 19.33 -1.42 2.37
C THR A 198 17.93 -1.70 1.82
N LEU A 199 16.91 -1.33 2.60
CA LEU A 199 15.50 -1.39 2.14
C LEU A 199 15.27 -0.48 0.93
N ASP A 200 16.02 0.62 0.83
CA ASP A 200 16.00 1.54 -0.30
C ASP A 200 16.51 0.89 -1.59
N ASP A 201 17.55 0.07 -1.49
CA ASP A 201 18.07 -0.69 -2.64
C ASP A 201 17.06 -1.75 -3.10
N LEU A 202 16.43 -2.46 -2.16
CA LEU A 202 15.38 -3.42 -2.47
C LEU A 202 14.15 -2.77 -3.11
N ALA A 203 13.70 -1.63 -2.58
CA ALA A 203 12.61 -0.85 -3.16
C ALA A 203 12.95 -0.35 -4.57
N SER A 204 14.18 0.14 -4.76
CA SER A 204 14.67 0.57 -6.07
C SER A 204 14.75 -0.60 -7.07
N LEU A 205 15.16 -1.78 -6.61
CA LEU A 205 15.19 -2.99 -7.41
C LEU A 205 13.77 -3.40 -7.85
N ALA A 206 12.80 -3.34 -6.95
CA ALA A 206 11.40 -3.63 -7.22
C ALA A 206 10.77 -2.64 -8.22
N LEU A 207 11.04 -1.33 -8.07
CA LEU A 207 10.60 -0.30 -9.02
C LEU A 207 11.16 -0.50 -10.41
N ARG A 208 12.49 -0.67 -10.50
CA ARG A 208 13.14 -0.95 -11.78
C ARG A 208 12.55 -2.20 -12.41
N HIS A 209 12.14 -3.21 -11.63
CA HIS A 209 11.44 -4.38 -12.17
C HIS A 209 10.12 -3.98 -12.84
N ILE A 210 9.28 -3.19 -12.15
CA ILE A 210 8.01 -2.72 -12.70
C ILE A 210 8.24 -1.91 -13.99
N ASP A 211 9.24 -1.03 -14.02
CA ASP A 211 9.60 -0.26 -15.22
C ASP A 211 9.92 -1.17 -16.42
N VAL A 212 10.54 -2.33 -16.19
CA VAL A 212 10.78 -3.32 -17.25
C VAL A 212 9.50 -3.96 -17.75
N VAL A 213 8.59 -4.27 -16.84
CA VAL A 213 7.28 -4.83 -17.19
C VAL A 213 6.49 -3.83 -18.05
N VAL A 214 6.52 -2.54 -17.68
CA VAL A 214 5.84 -1.45 -18.39
C VAL A 214 6.48 -1.13 -19.74
N SER A 215 7.79 -0.89 -19.78
CA SER A 215 8.50 -0.36 -20.97
C SER A 215 8.50 -1.28 -22.19
N ARG A 216 8.21 -2.56 -22.01
CA ARG A 216 8.42 -3.57 -23.04
C ARG A 216 7.21 -3.88 -23.94
N ASN A 217 6.19 -3.01 -23.98
CA ASN A 217 5.06 -3.10 -24.92
C ASN A 217 4.48 -4.52 -25.08
N LEU A 218 4.46 -5.29 -23.98
CA LEU A 218 3.92 -6.63 -23.68
C LEU A 218 3.53 -7.61 -24.83
N SER A 219 4.15 -7.51 -26.00
CA SER A 219 3.93 -8.41 -27.14
C SER A 219 4.55 -9.80 -26.92
N TRP A 220 5.03 -10.08 -25.71
CA TRP A 220 5.79 -11.25 -25.31
C TRP A 220 5.29 -11.71 -23.93
N GLU A 221 5.05 -13.02 -23.82
CA GLU A 221 4.54 -13.79 -22.68
C GLU A 221 4.06 -12.97 -21.47
N VAL A 222 2.91 -12.32 -21.64
CA VAL A 222 2.22 -11.54 -20.61
C VAL A 222 2.11 -12.32 -19.27
N GLY A 223 2.04 -13.66 -19.34
CA GLY A 223 2.08 -14.54 -18.17
C GLY A 223 3.32 -14.39 -17.28
N SER A 224 4.50 -14.09 -17.86
CA SER A 224 5.73 -13.84 -17.10
C SER A 224 5.62 -12.54 -16.31
N SER A 225 5.23 -11.43 -16.95
CA SER A 225 4.99 -10.13 -16.31
C SER A 225 3.98 -10.22 -15.17
N ALA A 226 2.90 -10.97 -15.35
CA ALA A 226 1.91 -11.21 -14.30
C ALA A 226 2.52 -11.96 -13.12
N ALA A 227 3.23 -13.06 -13.40
CA ALA A 227 3.93 -13.80 -12.35
C ALA A 227 4.89 -12.86 -11.58
N HIS A 228 5.57 -11.93 -12.24
CA HIS A 228 6.44 -10.95 -11.59
C HIS A 228 5.71 -10.04 -10.61
N MET A 229 4.58 -9.46 -11.03
CA MET A 229 3.76 -8.61 -10.16
C MET A 229 3.29 -9.41 -8.93
N ARG A 230 2.89 -10.67 -9.12
CA ARG A 230 2.56 -11.59 -8.03
C ARG A 230 3.73 -11.81 -7.06
N HIS A 231 4.95 -11.88 -7.56
CA HIS A 231 6.13 -12.09 -6.71
C HIS A 231 6.53 -10.84 -5.95
N LEU A 232 6.41 -9.66 -6.56
CA LEU A 232 6.56 -8.38 -5.84
C LEU A 232 5.51 -8.26 -4.72
N ALA A 233 4.27 -8.68 -4.99
CA ALA A 233 3.23 -8.79 -3.98
C ALA A 233 3.53 -9.81 -2.86
N ARG A 234 4.11 -10.96 -3.18
CA ARG A 234 4.50 -11.94 -2.15
C ARG A 234 5.67 -11.46 -1.30
N LEU A 235 6.66 -10.80 -1.93
CA LEU A 235 7.81 -10.21 -1.24
C LEU A 235 7.38 -9.17 -0.18
N THR A 236 6.21 -8.56 -0.37
CA THR A 236 5.65 -7.54 0.51
C THR A 236 4.66 -8.10 1.53
N GLN A 237 3.98 -9.22 1.22
CA GLN A 237 3.17 -10.01 2.18
C GLN A 237 4.04 -10.81 3.19
N ALA A 238 5.34 -10.88 2.93
CA ALA A 238 6.38 -11.23 3.87
C ALA A 238 6.20 -10.62 5.28
N GLY A 239 5.91 -11.46 6.28
CA GLY A 239 5.90 -11.03 7.69
C GLY A 239 4.53 -10.95 8.37
N HIS A 240 3.44 -11.36 7.72
CA HIS A 240 2.12 -11.43 8.37
C HIS A 240 2.02 -12.49 9.50
N SER A 241 2.86 -13.52 9.47
CA SER A 241 2.70 -14.71 10.33
C SER A 241 3.47 -14.66 11.66
N THR A 242 4.35 -13.68 11.89
CA THR A 242 5.18 -13.62 13.11
C THR A 242 4.93 -12.32 13.91
N PRO A 243 4.42 -12.38 15.16
CA PRO A 243 3.70 -11.23 15.75
C PRO A 243 4.54 -10.02 16.23
N HIS A 244 5.87 -10.06 16.31
CA HIS A 244 6.62 -8.96 16.96
C HIS A 244 7.86 -8.42 16.23
N THR A 245 8.75 -9.25 15.69
CA THR A 245 10.02 -8.75 15.12
C THR A 245 9.92 -8.39 13.63
N SER A 246 9.08 -9.10 12.87
CA SER A 246 8.89 -8.88 11.42
C SER A 246 8.01 -7.68 11.11
N ALA A 247 7.04 -7.34 11.98
CA ALA A 247 6.10 -6.25 11.77
C ALA A 247 6.79 -4.89 11.57
N ASN A 248 7.83 -4.60 12.36
CA ASN A 248 8.59 -3.34 12.26
C ASN A 248 9.39 -3.28 10.93
N MET A 249 10.03 -4.37 10.54
CA MET A 249 10.80 -4.42 9.29
C MET A 249 9.90 -4.27 8.06
N ARG A 250 8.74 -4.93 8.06
CA ARG A 250 7.72 -4.80 7.00
C ARG A 250 7.22 -3.37 6.88
N GLU A 251 6.84 -2.74 8.00
CA GLU A 251 6.37 -1.36 7.99
C GLU A 251 7.45 -0.39 7.47
N ARG A 252 8.72 -0.58 7.88
CA ARG A 252 9.85 0.20 7.33
C ARG A 252 10.01 -0.01 5.83
N PHE A 253 9.83 -1.24 5.34
CA PHE A 253 9.89 -1.52 3.91
C PHE A 253 8.73 -0.87 3.15
N PHE A 254 7.50 -0.93 3.67
CA PHE A 254 6.33 -0.27 3.08
C PHE A 254 6.48 1.25 3.08
N GLN A 255 7.04 1.84 4.13
CA GLN A 255 7.39 3.26 4.14
C GLN A 255 8.42 3.59 3.05
N THR A 256 9.38 2.71 2.83
CA THR A 256 10.40 2.88 1.78
C THR A 256 9.80 2.77 0.38
N LEU A 257 8.94 1.78 0.12
CA LEU A 257 8.21 1.63 -1.13
C LEU A 257 7.36 2.88 -1.43
N ARG A 258 6.60 3.34 -0.43
CA ARG A 258 5.78 4.55 -0.51
C ARG A 258 6.62 5.77 -0.91
N ARG A 259 7.74 6.03 -0.23
CA ARG A 259 8.65 7.15 -0.52
C ARG A 259 9.28 7.15 -1.92
N ARG A 260 9.24 6.02 -2.63
CA ARG A 260 9.87 5.83 -3.94
C ARG A 260 8.85 5.76 -5.08
N ASP A 261 7.63 6.26 -4.88
CA ASP A 261 6.55 6.24 -5.88
C ASP A 261 6.21 4.82 -6.36
N PHE A 262 6.31 3.83 -5.48
CA PHE A 262 6.01 2.43 -5.83
C PHE A 262 4.54 2.20 -6.18
N ILE A 263 3.62 2.87 -5.48
CA ILE A 263 2.17 2.74 -5.72
C ILE A 263 1.78 3.13 -7.15
N PRO A 264 2.09 4.35 -7.65
CA PRO A 264 1.75 4.70 -9.03
C PRO A 264 2.44 3.78 -10.05
N ALA A 265 3.71 3.40 -9.83
CA ALA A 265 4.39 2.44 -10.70
C ALA A 265 3.66 1.09 -10.76
N LEU A 266 3.24 0.56 -9.60
CA LEU A 266 2.49 -0.69 -9.48
C LEU A 266 1.18 -0.63 -10.28
N VAL A 267 0.41 0.45 -10.14
CA VAL A 267 -0.86 0.65 -10.86
C VAL A 267 -0.62 0.73 -12.37
N VAL A 268 0.38 1.48 -12.83
CA VAL A 268 0.74 1.55 -14.26
C VAL A 268 1.14 0.16 -14.78
N GLY A 269 1.98 -0.57 -14.05
CA GLY A 269 2.38 -1.94 -14.39
C GLY A 269 1.20 -2.90 -14.50
N MET A 270 0.24 -2.80 -13.59
CA MET A 270 -0.97 -3.62 -13.63
C MET A 270 -1.88 -3.28 -14.81
N ASN A 271 -2.04 -2.00 -15.14
CA ASN A 271 -2.79 -1.56 -16.31
C ASN A 271 -2.16 -2.11 -17.59
N SER A 272 -0.83 -2.03 -17.74
CA SER A 272 -0.14 -2.63 -18.88
C SER A 272 -0.39 -4.14 -18.97
N VAL A 273 -0.26 -4.88 -17.86
CA VAL A 273 -0.52 -6.33 -17.82
C VAL A 273 -1.96 -6.66 -18.21
N LEU A 274 -2.93 -5.84 -17.78
CA LEU A 274 -4.34 -6.00 -18.11
C LEU A 274 -4.60 -5.80 -19.61
N GLU A 275 -4.11 -4.72 -20.19
CA GLU A 275 -4.23 -4.42 -21.63
C GLU A 275 -3.62 -5.55 -22.47
N ALA A 276 -2.46 -6.05 -22.07
CA ALA A 276 -1.82 -7.14 -22.77
C ALA A 276 -2.54 -8.48 -22.60
N SER A 277 -3.22 -8.69 -21.47
CA SER A 277 -4.07 -9.88 -21.27
C SER A 277 -5.27 -9.87 -22.22
N ARG A 278 -5.87 -8.69 -22.46
CA ARG A 278 -6.96 -8.50 -23.44
C ARG A 278 -6.52 -8.77 -24.87
N ALA A 279 -5.30 -8.37 -25.21
CA ALA A 279 -4.74 -8.61 -26.54
C ALA A 279 -4.43 -10.10 -26.81
N ASN A 280 -4.37 -10.96 -25.78
CA ASN A 280 -4.01 -12.36 -25.91
C ASN A 280 -5.19 -13.28 -25.53
N ASP A 281 -5.90 -13.82 -26.53
CA ASP A 281 -7.09 -14.70 -26.40
C ASP A 281 -6.79 -16.12 -25.85
N ARG A 282 -5.78 -16.28 -24.99
CA ARG A 282 -5.38 -17.60 -24.46
C ARG A 282 -5.99 -17.81 -23.08
N SER A 283 -7.00 -18.67 -23.00
CA SER A 283 -7.65 -19.10 -21.75
C SER A 283 -6.67 -19.53 -20.65
N PHE A 284 -5.56 -20.18 -21.01
CA PHE A 284 -4.50 -20.56 -20.05
C PHE A 284 -3.83 -19.36 -19.35
N LEU A 285 -3.72 -18.21 -20.02
CA LEU A 285 -3.10 -17.04 -19.42
C LEU A 285 -4.03 -16.40 -18.37
N ARG A 286 -5.35 -16.51 -18.53
CA ARG A 286 -6.35 -15.93 -17.60
C ARG A 286 -6.20 -16.44 -16.17
N SER A 287 -5.89 -17.72 -15.96
CA SER A 287 -5.71 -18.28 -14.61
C SER A 287 -4.45 -17.73 -13.91
N ASN A 288 -3.35 -17.57 -14.66
CA ASN A 288 -2.12 -16.98 -14.13
C ASN A 288 -2.29 -15.49 -13.83
N PHE A 289 -2.98 -14.75 -14.71
CA PHE A 289 -3.35 -13.34 -14.47
C PHE A 289 -4.16 -13.17 -13.20
N LYS A 290 -5.19 -13.99 -13.05
CA LYS A 290 -6.06 -13.99 -11.87
C LYS A 290 -5.24 -13.99 -10.58
N SER A 291 -4.34 -14.97 -10.40
CA SER A 291 -3.52 -15.06 -9.17
C SER A 291 -2.60 -13.85 -8.95
N SER A 292 -2.20 -13.19 -10.05
CA SER A 292 -1.28 -12.08 -10.03
C SER A 292 -1.96 -10.76 -9.69
N PHE A 293 -3.13 -10.51 -10.28
CA PHE A 293 -3.99 -9.39 -9.91
C PHE A 293 -4.43 -9.51 -8.45
N VAL A 294 -4.74 -10.72 -7.94
CA VAL A 294 -5.16 -10.89 -6.53
C VAL A 294 -4.04 -10.45 -5.60
N ALA A 295 -2.85 -11.02 -5.77
CA ALA A 295 -1.72 -10.69 -4.92
C ALA A 295 -1.37 -9.19 -5.01
N THR A 296 -1.46 -8.60 -6.21
CA THR A 296 -1.10 -7.19 -6.40
C THR A 296 -2.14 -6.22 -5.85
N LEU A 297 -3.44 -6.52 -5.98
CA LEU A 297 -4.50 -5.76 -5.32
C LEU A 297 -4.40 -5.89 -3.79
N GLU A 298 -4.07 -7.07 -3.28
CA GLU A 298 -3.78 -7.25 -1.86
C GLU A 298 -2.60 -6.38 -1.44
N LEU A 299 -1.50 -6.35 -2.20
CA LEU A 299 -0.39 -5.45 -1.89
C LEU A 299 -0.85 -3.98 -1.89
N LEU A 300 -1.59 -3.56 -2.91
CA LEU A 300 -2.09 -2.19 -3.01
C LEU A 300 -2.97 -1.84 -1.80
N GLU A 301 -3.88 -2.72 -1.41
CA GLU A 301 -4.68 -2.60 -0.19
C GLU A 301 -3.78 -2.42 1.03
N HIS A 302 -2.78 -3.26 1.26
CA HIS A 302 -1.87 -3.12 2.41
C HIS A 302 -1.04 -1.84 2.38
N LEU A 303 -0.68 -1.32 1.20
CA LEU A 303 0.07 -0.08 1.08
C LEU A 303 -0.81 1.15 1.37
N LEU A 304 -2.09 1.08 1.04
CA LEU A 304 -3.07 2.15 1.23
C LEU A 304 -3.78 2.08 2.58
N ASP A 305 -3.96 0.89 3.15
CA ASP A 305 -4.61 0.61 4.44
C ASP A 305 -3.62 0.73 5.61
N THR A 306 -2.86 1.81 5.62
CA THR A 306 -1.88 2.12 6.67
C THR A 306 -2.14 3.50 7.24
N PRO A 307 -1.61 3.81 8.44
CA PRO A 307 -1.54 5.18 8.90
C PRO A 307 -0.95 6.08 7.80
N MET A 308 -1.69 7.13 7.42
CA MET A 308 -1.35 8.06 6.33
C MET A 308 -1.36 7.48 4.90
N GLY A 309 -1.92 6.30 4.68
CA GLY A 309 -1.99 5.68 3.35
C GLY A 309 -2.75 6.52 2.32
N TYR A 310 -3.74 7.32 2.78
CA TYR A 310 -4.48 8.27 1.95
C TYR A 310 -3.59 9.28 1.20
N ARG A 311 -2.36 9.56 1.69
CA ARG A 311 -1.42 10.48 1.01
C ARG A 311 -0.96 9.97 -0.35
N TRP A 312 -1.09 8.67 -0.58
CA TRP A 312 -0.68 8.01 -1.82
C TRP A 312 -1.85 7.71 -2.76
N LEU A 313 -3.09 7.86 -2.29
CA LEU A 313 -4.28 7.75 -3.13
C LEU A 313 -4.26 8.70 -4.33
N PRO A 314 -3.86 10.00 -4.22
CA PRO A 314 -3.81 10.89 -5.37
C PRO A 314 -2.93 10.34 -6.50
N ALA A 315 -1.72 9.89 -6.17
CA ALA A 315 -0.79 9.32 -7.14
C ALA A 315 -1.32 8.01 -7.74
N ALA A 316 -2.00 7.17 -6.95
CA ALA A 316 -2.64 5.95 -7.45
C ALA A 316 -3.79 6.27 -8.43
N ILE A 317 -4.61 7.27 -8.10
CA ILE A 317 -5.73 7.75 -8.90
C ILE A 317 -5.21 8.34 -10.22
N GLU A 318 -4.23 9.22 -10.17
CA GLU A 318 -3.55 9.80 -11.34
C GLU A 318 -2.89 8.71 -12.22
N ALA A 319 -2.40 7.63 -11.60
CA ALA A 319 -1.90 6.43 -12.28
C ALA A 319 -3.00 5.52 -12.86
N ARG A 320 -4.27 5.98 -12.88
CA ARG A 320 -5.45 5.29 -13.42
C ARG A 320 -5.86 4.05 -12.62
N LEU A 321 -5.85 4.14 -11.27
CA LEU A 321 -6.34 3.08 -10.39
C LEU A 321 -7.81 2.70 -10.68
N LEU A 322 -8.69 3.68 -10.87
CA LEU A 322 -10.10 3.39 -11.09
C LEU A 322 -10.36 2.70 -12.44
N THR A 323 -9.60 3.07 -13.48
CA THR A 323 -9.61 2.38 -14.79
C THR A 323 -9.14 0.93 -14.66
N LEU A 324 -8.08 0.70 -13.88
CA LEU A 324 -7.58 -0.64 -13.58
C LEU A 324 -8.67 -1.49 -12.90
N MET A 325 -9.37 -0.91 -11.91
CA MET A 325 -10.45 -1.60 -11.18
C MET A 325 -11.61 -1.97 -12.11
N ALA A 326 -12.07 -1.06 -12.96
CA ALA A 326 -13.11 -1.32 -13.95
C ALA A 326 -12.72 -2.47 -14.89
N GLY A 327 -11.48 -2.43 -15.37
CA GLY A 327 -10.98 -3.45 -16.28
C GLY A 327 -10.81 -4.82 -15.62
N ILE A 328 -10.40 -4.88 -14.35
CA ILE A 328 -10.36 -6.14 -13.59
C ILE A 328 -11.79 -6.67 -13.34
N ALA A 329 -12.74 -5.81 -12.99
CA ALA A 329 -14.13 -6.19 -12.77
C ALA A 329 -14.75 -6.82 -14.03
N SER A 330 -14.54 -6.18 -15.18
CA SER A 330 -15.02 -6.67 -16.49
C SER A 330 -14.40 -8.02 -16.88
N GLU A 331 -13.07 -8.17 -16.73
CA GLU A 331 -12.38 -9.42 -17.12
C GLU A 331 -12.59 -10.58 -16.14
N PHE A 332 -12.82 -10.28 -14.85
CA PHE A 332 -12.80 -11.27 -13.77
C PHE A 332 -13.88 -11.03 -12.70
N PRO A 333 -15.18 -10.98 -13.08
CA PRO A 333 -16.26 -10.46 -12.23
C PRO A 333 -16.42 -11.19 -10.88
N THR A 334 -16.24 -12.51 -10.84
CA THR A 334 -16.48 -13.31 -9.62
C THR A 334 -15.27 -13.41 -8.69
N VAL A 335 -14.08 -13.04 -9.15
CA VAL A 335 -12.84 -13.33 -8.41
C VAL A 335 -12.51 -12.22 -7.42
N PHE A 336 -12.71 -10.99 -7.87
CA PHE A 336 -12.16 -9.81 -7.20
C PHE A 336 -13.20 -9.06 -6.41
N ASP A 337 -14.47 -9.51 -6.41
CA ASP A 337 -15.58 -8.80 -5.79
C ASP A 337 -15.24 -8.36 -4.37
N GLY A 338 -14.75 -9.25 -3.50
CA GLY A 338 -14.41 -8.88 -2.13
C GLY A 338 -13.34 -7.79 -1.99
N ARG A 339 -12.32 -7.79 -2.85
CA ARG A 339 -11.20 -6.81 -2.77
C ARG A 339 -11.55 -5.50 -3.45
N LEU A 340 -12.20 -5.55 -4.62
CA LEU A 340 -12.71 -4.36 -5.30
C LEU A 340 -13.79 -3.69 -4.46
N ARG A 341 -14.67 -4.47 -3.83
CA ARG A 341 -15.67 -3.98 -2.88
C ARG A 341 -14.97 -3.25 -1.74
N LEU A 342 -13.98 -3.84 -1.09
CA LEU A 342 -13.24 -3.17 -0.01
C LEU A 342 -12.62 -1.83 -0.45
N LEU A 343 -12.06 -1.77 -1.67
CA LEU A 343 -11.54 -0.52 -2.23
C LEU A 343 -12.66 0.52 -2.44
N LEU A 344 -13.80 0.13 -3.01
CA LEU A 344 -14.92 1.03 -3.33
C LEU A 344 -15.78 1.42 -2.12
N THR A 345 -15.90 0.57 -1.11
CA THR A 345 -16.81 0.79 0.03
C THR A 345 -16.09 1.29 1.28
N LYS A 346 -14.76 1.16 1.34
CA LYS A 346 -13.98 1.59 2.50
C LYS A 346 -12.81 2.50 2.09
N LEU A 347 -11.81 1.95 1.41
CA LEU A 347 -10.53 2.65 1.22
C LEU A 347 -10.65 3.96 0.42
N LEU A 348 -11.39 3.96 -0.70
CA LEU A 348 -11.60 5.14 -1.52
C LEU A 348 -12.56 6.15 -0.87
N PRO A 349 -13.74 5.75 -0.33
CA PRO A 349 -14.60 6.64 0.45
C PRO A 349 -13.88 7.35 1.61
N ASP A 350 -13.05 6.63 2.36
CA ASP A 350 -12.22 7.20 3.43
C ASP A 350 -11.26 8.27 2.89
N GLY A 351 -10.73 8.04 1.68
CA GLY A 351 -9.92 9.01 0.94
C GLY A 351 -10.66 10.29 0.57
N LEU A 352 -11.97 10.25 0.36
CA LEU A 352 -12.79 11.40 -0.04
C LEU A 352 -12.93 12.48 1.06
N LEU A 353 -12.44 12.21 2.27
CA LEU A 353 -12.28 13.20 3.34
C LEU A 353 -11.12 14.18 3.08
N TYR A 354 -10.20 13.83 2.19
CA TYR A 354 -8.94 14.54 2.00
C TYR A 354 -8.93 15.34 0.70
N TYR A 355 -8.62 16.64 0.83
CA TYR A 355 -8.60 17.60 -0.29
C TYR A 355 -7.84 17.10 -1.53
N HIS A 356 -6.62 16.57 -1.32
CA HIS A 356 -5.76 16.15 -2.43
C HIS A 356 -6.27 14.91 -3.15
N VAL A 357 -7.00 14.02 -2.47
CA VAL A 357 -7.62 12.85 -3.09
C VAL A 357 -8.76 13.30 -3.99
N VAL A 358 -9.64 14.16 -3.49
CA VAL A 358 -10.77 14.70 -4.26
C VAL A 358 -10.29 15.54 -5.44
N ALA A 359 -9.21 16.33 -5.26
CA ALA A 359 -8.61 17.08 -6.36
C ALA A 359 -8.00 16.18 -7.45
N ALA A 360 -7.43 15.02 -7.09
CA ALA A 360 -6.97 14.05 -8.08
C ALA A 360 -8.14 13.40 -8.83
N LEU A 361 -9.25 13.10 -8.13
CA LEU A 361 -10.46 12.54 -8.73
C LEU A 361 -11.14 13.51 -9.69
N ASP A 362 -11.25 14.79 -9.32
CA ASP A 362 -11.85 15.84 -10.14
C ASP A 362 -11.30 15.84 -11.59
N ASN A 363 -10.01 15.53 -11.76
CA ASN A 363 -9.38 15.49 -13.07
C ASN A 363 -9.72 14.26 -13.92
N ILE A 364 -10.26 13.18 -13.34
CA ILE A 364 -10.48 11.90 -14.03
C ILE A 364 -11.87 11.31 -13.85
N LEU A 365 -12.73 11.89 -13.00
CA LEU A 365 -13.98 11.27 -12.58
C LEU A 365 -14.93 11.03 -13.76
N ASP A 366 -15.07 12.01 -14.65
CA ASP A 366 -15.92 11.91 -15.84
C ASP A 366 -15.42 10.80 -16.80
N ASP A 367 -14.12 10.78 -17.11
CA ASP A 367 -13.49 9.74 -17.96
C ASP A 367 -13.76 8.33 -17.40
N VAL A 368 -13.66 8.19 -16.08
CA VAL A 368 -13.81 6.89 -15.42
C VAL A 368 -15.29 6.50 -15.33
N ALA A 369 -16.19 7.44 -15.07
CA ALA A 369 -17.63 7.19 -15.04
C ALA A 369 -18.11 6.61 -16.37
N GLU A 370 -17.65 7.14 -17.51
CA GLU A 370 -17.97 6.60 -18.83
C GLU A 370 -17.56 5.13 -18.98
N ILE A 371 -16.39 4.75 -18.46
CA ILE A 371 -15.91 3.36 -18.50
C ILE A 371 -16.80 2.44 -17.65
N TRP A 372 -17.17 2.88 -16.44
CA TRP A 372 -17.98 2.07 -15.53
C TRP A 372 -19.44 1.94 -15.98
N SER A 373 -19.97 2.90 -16.75
CA SER A 373 -21.30 2.85 -17.36
C SER A 373 -21.39 1.97 -18.62
N SER A 374 -20.42 1.09 -18.88
CA SER A 374 -20.55 0.08 -19.92
C SER A 374 -21.60 -0.96 -19.54
N GLU A 375 -22.40 -1.43 -20.50
CA GLU A 375 -23.44 -2.46 -20.31
C GLU A 375 -22.90 -3.69 -19.57
N GLU A 376 -21.66 -4.12 -19.86
CA GLU A 376 -21.04 -5.28 -19.21
C GLU A 376 -20.76 -5.09 -17.71
N LEU A 377 -20.51 -3.85 -17.27
CA LEU A 377 -20.24 -3.54 -15.86
C LEU A 377 -21.53 -3.27 -15.10
N GLU A 378 -22.54 -2.64 -15.72
CA GLU A 378 -23.84 -2.37 -15.10
C GLU A 378 -24.56 -3.65 -14.63
N GLU A 379 -24.31 -4.78 -15.30
CA GLU A 379 -24.87 -6.08 -14.91
C GLU A 379 -24.18 -6.73 -13.69
N LEU A 380 -23.05 -6.19 -13.21
CA LEU A 380 -22.27 -6.76 -12.11
C LEU A 380 -22.67 -6.19 -10.75
N GLU A 381 -22.66 -7.01 -9.70
CA GLU A 381 -22.93 -6.56 -8.31
C GLU A 381 -21.96 -5.46 -7.83
N ILE A 382 -20.74 -5.43 -8.37
CA ILE A 382 -19.74 -4.41 -8.04
C ILE A 382 -20.16 -3.00 -8.50
N PHE A 383 -21.08 -2.90 -9.47
CA PHE A 383 -21.54 -1.63 -10.02
C PHE A 383 -22.37 -0.81 -9.02
N ASP A 384 -23.12 -1.45 -8.12
CA ASP A 384 -23.84 -0.76 -7.05
C ASP A 384 -22.87 -0.06 -6.08
N HIS A 385 -21.75 -0.73 -5.78
CA HIS A 385 -20.67 -0.15 -4.96
C HIS A 385 -19.96 0.98 -5.68
N TRP A 386 -19.70 0.83 -6.98
CA TRP A 386 -19.16 1.90 -7.82
C TRP A 386 -20.11 3.11 -7.86
N SER A 387 -21.39 2.91 -8.12
CA SER A 387 -22.40 3.98 -8.22
C SER A 387 -22.52 4.77 -6.91
N SER A 388 -22.50 4.06 -5.78
CA SER A 388 -22.49 4.67 -4.45
C SER A 388 -21.23 5.50 -4.23
N PHE A 389 -20.05 4.96 -4.58
CA PHE A 389 -18.79 5.69 -4.53
C PHE A 389 -18.78 6.93 -5.44
N GLN A 390 -19.24 6.79 -6.70
CA GLN A 390 -19.30 7.87 -7.67
C GLN A 390 -20.20 9.01 -7.18
N CYS A 391 -21.39 8.69 -6.65
CA CYS A 391 -22.30 9.70 -6.10
C CYS A 391 -21.63 10.50 -4.96
N LEU A 392 -20.95 9.82 -4.05
CA LEU A 392 -20.19 10.47 -2.98
C LEU A 392 -19.02 11.31 -3.53
N ALA A 393 -18.27 10.79 -4.51
CA ALA A 393 -17.15 11.47 -5.14
C ALA A 393 -17.60 12.76 -5.86
N GLU A 394 -18.67 12.71 -6.65
CA GLU A 394 -19.24 13.88 -7.33
C GLU A 394 -19.70 14.95 -6.34
N ARG A 395 -20.34 14.54 -5.25
CA ARG A 395 -20.71 15.45 -4.16
C ARG A 395 -19.47 16.11 -3.56
N ARG A 396 -18.41 15.35 -3.30
CA ARG A 396 -17.14 15.90 -2.77
C ARG A 396 -16.41 16.80 -3.76
N VAL A 397 -16.46 16.50 -5.06
CA VAL A 397 -15.93 17.37 -6.13
C VAL A 397 -16.70 18.69 -6.20
N LYS A 398 -18.04 18.65 -6.13
CA LYS A 398 -18.85 19.87 -6.04
C LYS A 398 -18.45 20.73 -4.82
N LEU A 399 -18.20 20.10 -3.67
CA LEU A 399 -17.67 20.81 -2.50
C LEU A 399 -16.28 21.39 -2.72
N LEU A 400 -15.41 20.68 -3.44
CA LEU A 400 -14.06 21.15 -3.78
C LEU A 400 -14.14 22.45 -4.61
N HIS A 401 -15.02 22.50 -5.61
CA HIS A 401 -15.24 23.69 -6.44
C HIS A 401 -15.97 24.80 -5.69
N SER A 402 -16.88 24.43 -4.79
CA SER A 402 -17.59 25.34 -3.90
C SER A 402 -16.84 25.66 -2.62
N LEU A 403 -15.54 25.29 -2.50
CA LEU A 403 -14.64 25.82 -1.48
C LEU A 403 -14.47 27.31 -1.71
N GLN A 404 -15.52 28.05 -1.36
CA GLN A 404 -15.64 29.45 -1.60
C GLN A 404 -14.54 30.18 -0.86
N SER A 405 -14.23 31.35 -1.40
CA SER A 405 -13.41 32.33 -0.72
C SER A 405 -14.05 32.79 0.58
N THR A 406 -15.30 32.49 0.92
CA THR A 406 -15.95 33.11 2.09
C THR A 406 -15.53 32.48 3.43
N ARG A 407 -15.52 33.28 4.49
CA ARG A 407 -15.22 32.85 5.86
C ARG A 407 -15.97 33.73 6.85
N SER A 408 -16.31 33.20 8.03
CA SER A 408 -16.77 33.97 9.18
C SER A 408 -15.61 34.60 9.97
N CYS A 409 -15.91 35.69 10.67
CA CYS A 409 -15.01 36.30 11.65
C CYS A 409 -14.89 35.41 12.89
N ASP A 410 -13.67 35.13 13.35
CA ASP A 410 -13.42 34.31 14.55
C ASP A 410 -13.71 35.08 15.87
N ASN A 411 -14.15 36.35 15.79
CA ASN A 411 -14.70 37.07 16.95
C ASN A 411 -16.16 36.66 17.17
N LEU A 412 -16.43 36.02 18.30
CA LEU A 412 -17.76 35.53 18.71
C LEU A 412 -18.85 36.60 18.53
N GLU A 413 -18.59 37.84 18.94
CA GLU A 413 -19.60 38.91 18.87
C GLU A 413 -19.86 39.46 17.45
N CYS A 414 -19.10 39.05 16.42
CA CYS A 414 -19.15 39.70 15.10
C CYS A 414 -20.08 39.03 14.10
N GLY A 415 -20.02 37.70 13.95
CA GLY A 415 -20.81 36.93 12.97
C GLY A 415 -20.59 37.25 11.47
N LYS A 416 -19.78 38.25 11.10
CA LYS A 416 -19.62 38.67 9.70
C LYS A 416 -18.99 37.59 8.84
N ILE A 417 -19.65 37.26 7.74
CA ILE A 417 -19.15 36.39 6.67
C ILE A 417 -18.76 37.27 5.48
N GLN A 418 -17.52 37.15 5.00
CA GLN A 418 -17.00 37.92 3.86
C GLN A 418 -16.06 37.05 3.03
N GLU A 419 -15.58 37.54 1.88
CA GLU A 419 -14.50 36.85 1.18
C GLU A 419 -13.20 36.88 2.01
N ARG A 420 -12.42 35.82 1.90
CA ARG A 420 -11.23 35.51 2.69
C ARG A 420 -10.09 36.50 2.49
N SER A 421 -10.07 37.17 1.36
CA SER A 421 -9.17 38.29 1.05
C SER A 421 -9.36 39.46 2.04
N TRP A 422 -10.56 39.64 2.59
CA TRP A 422 -10.87 40.71 3.55
C TRP A 422 -10.45 40.39 4.99
N PHE A 423 -10.22 39.11 5.30
CA PHE A 423 -9.86 38.70 6.64
C PHE A 423 -8.38 38.87 6.94
N ARG A 424 -8.10 39.53 8.07
CA ARG A 424 -6.77 39.66 8.65
C ARG A 424 -6.48 38.47 9.54
N ARG A 425 -5.27 37.90 9.44
CA ARG A 425 -4.84 36.79 10.30
C ARG A 425 -4.29 37.32 11.61
N CYS A 426 -4.48 36.57 12.69
CA CYS A 426 -3.76 36.83 13.93
C CYS A 426 -2.25 36.68 13.69
N MET A 427 -1.44 37.64 14.17
CA MET A 427 0.02 37.61 13.98
C MET A 427 0.71 36.55 14.85
N GLY A 428 0.07 36.13 15.96
CA GLY A 428 0.54 35.03 16.80
C GLY A 428 0.28 33.68 16.14
N CYS A 429 -0.96 33.20 16.22
CA CYS A 429 -1.32 31.85 15.76
C CYS A 429 -1.47 31.67 14.25
N LYS A 430 -1.69 32.75 13.48
CA LYS A 430 -1.97 32.73 12.03
C LYS A 430 -3.20 31.91 11.59
N THR A 431 -3.92 31.28 12.51
CA THR A 431 -5.13 30.49 12.26
C THR A 431 -6.40 31.31 12.39
N SER A 432 -6.52 32.11 13.46
CA SER A 432 -7.65 32.99 13.67
C SER A 432 -7.64 34.13 12.67
N LYS A 433 -8.82 34.47 12.15
CA LYS A 433 -9.06 35.42 11.08
C LYS A 433 -10.20 36.35 11.47
N TYR A 434 -9.96 37.64 11.30
CA TYR A 434 -10.87 38.70 11.72
C TYR A 434 -11.15 39.64 10.55
N CYS A 435 -12.40 40.09 10.41
CA CYS A 435 -12.78 41.02 9.35
C CYS A 435 -12.11 42.40 9.51
N ASN A 436 -11.71 42.76 10.73
CA ASN A 436 -10.99 44.00 11.05
C ASN A 436 -10.16 43.88 12.34
N LYS A 437 -9.41 44.94 12.69
CA LYS A 437 -8.53 44.96 13.86
C LYS A 437 -9.32 45.03 15.16
N GLU A 438 -10.48 45.67 15.13
CA GLU A 438 -11.37 45.85 16.28
C GLU A 438 -11.90 44.49 16.76
N CYS A 439 -12.32 43.62 15.83
CA CYS A 439 -12.73 42.25 16.14
C CYS A 439 -11.60 41.42 16.72
N GLN A 440 -10.37 41.56 16.20
CA GLN A 440 -9.21 40.89 16.77
C GLN A 440 -8.95 41.34 18.22
N ILE A 441 -9.04 42.64 18.52
CA ILE A 441 -8.85 43.17 19.87
C ILE A 441 -9.97 42.69 20.81
N ALA A 442 -11.21 42.68 20.34
CA ALA A 442 -12.36 42.20 21.10
C ALA A 442 -12.20 40.71 21.44
N ASP A 443 -11.90 39.86 20.47
CA ASP A 443 -11.67 38.43 20.67
C ASP A 443 -10.44 38.15 21.56
N TRP A 444 -9.38 38.97 21.42
CA TRP A 444 -8.20 38.89 22.28
C TRP A 444 -8.50 39.18 23.75
N LYS A 445 -9.32 40.20 24.03
CA LYS A 445 -9.61 40.65 25.40
C LYS A 445 -10.77 39.90 26.06
N ARG A 446 -11.82 39.62 25.29
CA ARG A 446 -13.11 39.10 25.78
C ARG A 446 -13.42 37.71 25.26
N GLY A 447 -13.10 37.41 24.00
CA GLY A 447 -13.37 36.11 23.37
C GLY A 447 -12.40 34.98 23.74
N GLY A 448 -11.49 35.21 24.69
CA GLY A 448 -10.56 34.21 25.20
C GLY A 448 -9.36 33.92 24.29
N HIS A 449 -9.21 34.60 23.13
CA HIS A 449 -8.12 34.30 22.18
C HIS A 449 -6.72 34.42 22.77
N ARG A 450 -6.51 35.38 23.68
CA ARG A 450 -5.22 35.56 24.35
C ARG A 450 -4.73 34.29 25.06
N ASN A 451 -5.64 33.51 25.64
CA ASN A 451 -5.28 32.36 26.48
C ASN A 451 -4.81 31.17 25.64
N HIS A 452 -5.30 31.04 24.40
CA HIS A 452 -5.01 29.88 23.55
C HIS A 452 -4.29 30.21 22.24
N CYS A 453 -3.95 31.48 21.98
CA CYS A 453 -3.20 31.86 20.77
C CYS A 453 -1.87 31.08 20.66
N GLY A 454 -1.17 30.91 21.78
CA GLY A 454 0.07 30.12 21.85
C GLY A 454 -0.16 28.63 21.60
N SER A 455 -1.22 28.07 22.18
CA SER A 455 -1.61 26.66 21.99
C SER A 455 -1.95 26.38 20.53
N LEU A 456 -2.76 27.23 19.88
CA LEU A 456 -3.08 27.12 18.45
C LEU A 456 -1.83 27.14 17.57
N THR A 457 -0.81 27.93 17.95
CA THR A 457 0.47 27.94 17.25
C THR A 457 1.22 26.63 17.46
N THR A 458 1.22 26.13 18.70
CA THR A 458 1.90 24.91 19.11
C THR A 458 1.25 23.68 18.49
N LEU A 459 -0.06 23.64 18.30
CA LEU A 459 -0.70 22.61 17.49
C LEU A 459 -0.10 22.67 16.08
N ILE A 460 -0.30 23.76 15.35
CA ILE A 460 0.20 23.88 13.97
C ILE A 460 1.70 23.56 13.82
N LEU A 461 2.54 23.83 14.83
CA LEU A 461 3.99 23.60 14.81
C LEU A 461 4.44 22.23 15.35
N ALA A 462 3.90 21.76 16.48
CA ALA A 462 4.19 20.43 17.05
C ALA A 462 3.60 19.30 16.18
N GLU A 463 2.59 19.64 15.40
CA GLU A 463 1.99 18.84 14.32
C GLU A 463 2.98 18.42 13.21
N THR A 464 4.21 18.95 13.16
CA THR A 464 5.18 18.61 12.10
C THR A 464 5.74 17.18 12.15
N ASN A 465 5.55 16.42 13.23
CA ASN A 465 6.14 15.07 13.37
C ASN A 465 5.16 13.88 13.32
N SER A 466 3.84 14.09 13.37
CA SER A 466 2.86 13.00 13.25
C SER A 466 1.54 13.48 12.64
N CYS A 467 1.27 13.05 11.41
CA CYS A 467 -0.10 12.91 10.87
C CYS A 467 -1.00 14.14 10.72
N THR A 468 -0.47 15.31 10.34
CA THR A 468 -1.35 16.50 10.34
C THR A 468 -1.83 16.92 8.98
N LEU A 469 -3.15 17.05 8.87
CA LEU A 469 -3.84 17.70 7.78
C LEU A 469 -3.24 19.08 7.51
N GLY A 470 -2.85 19.35 6.27
CA GLY A 470 -2.46 20.69 5.85
C GLY A 470 -3.63 21.68 5.95
N PHE A 471 -3.32 22.96 5.69
CA PHE A 471 -4.34 24.00 5.76
C PHE A 471 -5.53 23.74 4.80
N ARG A 472 -5.26 23.25 3.58
CA ARG A 472 -6.31 22.99 2.57
C ARG A 472 -7.16 21.80 2.97
N GLU A 473 -6.54 20.74 3.49
CA GLU A 473 -7.22 19.57 4.01
C GLU A 473 -8.17 19.93 5.15
N ARG A 474 -7.72 20.74 6.13
CA ARG A 474 -8.60 21.18 7.22
C ARG A 474 -9.78 22.04 6.73
N GLN A 475 -9.55 22.86 5.72
CA GLN A 475 -10.62 23.67 5.13
C GLN A 475 -11.64 22.76 4.41
N PHE A 476 -11.15 21.82 3.62
CA PHE A 476 -12.00 20.87 2.91
C PHE A 476 -12.78 19.98 3.88
N MET A 477 -12.13 19.49 4.94
CA MET A 477 -12.79 18.68 5.95
C MET A 477 -13.93 19.44 6.65
N ARG A 478 -13.74 20.73 6.94
CA ARG A 478 -14.85 21.56 7.45
C ARG A 478 -15.99 21.72 6.46
N ALA A 479 -15.70 21.79 5.16
CA ALA A 479 -16.73 21.85 4.13
C ALA A 479 -17.50 20.53 4.04
N VAL A 480 -16.80 19.39 4.11
CA VAL A 480 -17.39 18.04 4.18
C VAL A 480 -18.31 17.90 5.39
N VAL A 481 -17.83 18.21 6.60
CA VAL A 481 -18.65 18.12 7.83
C VAL A 481 -19.83 19.07 7.79
N ARG A 482 -19.65 20.27 7.23
CA ARG A 482 -20.76 21.22 7.07
C ARG A 482 -21.83 20.67 6.12
N ASP A 483 -21.41 20.15 4.99
CA ASP A 483 -22.31 19.59 3.99
C ASP A 483 -23.09 18.38 4.54
N ASP A 484 -22.42 17.49 5.26
CA ASP A 484 -23.06 16.36 5.94
C ASP A 484 -23.96 16.83 7.10
N PHE A 485 -23.57 17.88 7.82
CA PHE A 485 -24.42 18.51 8.84
C PHE A 485 -25.70 19.07 8.22
N THR A 486 -25.60 19.79 7.10
CA THR A 486 -26.76 20.39 6.43
C THR A 486 -27.74 19.33 5.94
N GLU A 487 -27.24 18.25 5.34
CA GLU A 487 -28.07 17.13 4.89
C GLU A 487 -28.79 16.43 6.05
N ASN A 488 -28.14 16.31 7.21
CA ASN A 488 -28.66 15.60 8.37
C ASN A 488 -29.21 16.53 9.46
N MET A 489 -29.42 17.82 9.15
CA MET A 489 -29.66 18.87 10.15
C MET A 489 -30.88 18.60 11.03
N LEU A 490 -31.99 18.14 10.43
CA LEU A 490 -33.22 17.80 11.15
C LEU A 490 -32.98 16.67 12.16
N ALA A 491 -32.37 15.57 11.72
CA ALA A 491 -32.08 14.43 12.57
C ALA A 491 -31.13 14.81 13.71
N ILE A 492 -30.07 15.57 13.40
CA ILE A 492 -29.11 16.07 14.40
C ILE A 492 -29.82 16.90 15.47
N TYR A 493 -30.63 17.87 15.08
CA TYR A 493 -31.35 18.71 16.04
C TYR A 493 -32.39 17.95 16.86
N ARG A 494 -33.06 16.96 16.26
CA ARG A 494 -33.92 16.01 17.01
C ARG A 494 -33.12 15.27 18.07
N HIS A 495 -31.92 14.77 17.75
CA HIS A 495 -31.04 14.12 18.73
C HIS A 495 -30.54 15.09 19.81
N GLN A 496 -30.25 16.34 19.47
CA GLN A 496 -29.86 17.37 20.44
C GLN A 496 -31.00 17.68 21.42
N VAL A 497 -32.23 17.83 20.94
CA VAL A 497 -33.41 18.06 21.81
C VAL A 497 -33.60 16.90 22.79
N LYS A 498 -33.52 15.65 22.32
CA LYS A 498 -33.59 14.47 23.20
C LYS A 498 -32.46 14.45 24.23
N PHE A 499 -31.25 14.81 23.82
CA PHE A 499 -30.11 14.92 24.73
C PHE A 499 -30.37 15.96 25.81
N ILE A 500 -30.83 17.16 25.44
CA ILE A 500 -31.14 18.26 26.37
C ILE A 500 -32.26 17.86 27.34
N ALA A 501 -33.33 17.22 26.85
CA ALA A 501 -34.43 16.75 27.69
C ALA A 501 -33.96 15.72 28.74
N SER A 502 -33.01 14.87 28.36
CA SER A 502 -32.47 13.82 29.24
C SER A 502 -31.37 14.35 30.18
N ASN A 503 -30.59 15.35 29.74
CA ASN A 503 -29.40 15.84 30.43
C ASN A 503 -29.33 17.39 30.37
N PRO A 504 -30.26 18.12 31.00
CA PRO A 504 -30.40 19.58 30.83
C PRO A 504 -29.21 20.40 31.36
N ALA A 505 -28.35 19.80 32.20
CA ALA A 505 -27.17 20.45 32.76
C ALA A 505 -25.86 20.12 32.00
N ASP A 506 -25.90 19.15 31.08
CA ASP A 506 -24.71 18.65 30.41
C ASP A 506 -24.42 19.42 29.13
N GLN A 507 -23.14 19.66 28.87
CA GLN A 507 -22.68 20.11 27.56
C GLN A 507 -22.57 18.92 26.61
N PHE A 508 -22.88 19.14 25.33
CA PHE A 508 -22.79 18.12 24.29
C PHE A 508 -22.01 18.59 23.07
N TYR A 509 -21.64 17.63 22.24
CA TYR A 509 -21.10 17.85 20.89
C TYR A 509 -21.78 16.91 19.90
N THR A 510 -21.66 17.24 18.60
CA THR A 510 -22.09 16.34 17.52
C THR A 510 -20.89 15.57 16.98
N LEU A 511 -20.91 14.24 17.12
CA LEU A 511 -19.89 13.34 16.60
C LEU A 511 -20.24 12.95 15.17
N PHE A 512 -19.32 13.18 14.24
CA PHE A 512 -19.34 12.64 12.88
C PHE A 512 -18.34 11.48 12.82
N ASP A 513 -18.84 10.25 12.77
CA ASP A 513 -18.01 9.05 12.65
C ASP A 513 -17.91 8.61 11.19
N TYR A 514 -16.80 9.00 10.55
CA TYR A 514 -16.45 8.63 9.19
C TYR A 514 -15.72 7.28 9.10
N THR A 515 -15.63 6.51 10.19
CA THR A 515 -15.08 5.15 10.13
C THR A 515 -16.06 4.14 9.54
N CYS A 516 -17.30 4.57 9.33
CA CYS A 516 -18.39 3.86 8.69
C CYS A 516 -18.89 4.68 7.48
N HIS A 517 -19.38 3.99 6.44
CA HIS A 517 -20.08 4.60 5.30
C HIS A 517 -21.47 3.95 5.14
N PRO A 518 -22.57 4.71 5.13
CA PRO A 518 -22.65 6.17 5.28
C PRO A 518 -22.15 6.67 6.66
N VAL A 519 -21.84 7.98 6.75
CA VAL A 519 -21.37 8.60 8.00
C VAL A 519 -22.41 8.42 9.11
N GLU A 520 -21.96 7.96 10.28
CA GLU A 520 -22.83 7.88 11.45
C GLU A 520 -22.70 9.16 12.27
N ILE A 521 -23.82 9.73 12.72
CA ILE A 521 -23.85 11.01 13.42
C ILE A 521 -24.54 10.85 14.77
N PHE A 522 -23.84 11.24 15.84
CA PHE A 522 -24.30 11.10 17.22
C PHE A 522 -24.28 12.45 17.96
N VAL A 523 -25.04 12.54 19.04
CA VAL A 523 -24.96 13.63 20.02
C VAL A 523 -24.54 13.01 21.34
N GLU A 524 -23.37 13.42 21.84
CA GLU A 524 -22.75 12.81 23.02
C GLU A 524 -22.46 13.85 24.11
N SER A 525 -22.46 13.40 25.37
CA SER A 525 -22.05 14.22 26.50
C SER A 525 -20.55 14.49 26.45
N VAL A 526 -20.16 15.73 26.77
CA VAL A 526 -18.76 16.10 26.96
C VAL A 526 -18.13 15.33 28.13
N LEU A 527 -18.93 14.91 29.11
CA LEU A 527 -18.46 14.19 30.31
C LEU A 527 -18.10 12.73 30.01
N ASP A 528 -18.84 12.08 29.11
CA ASP A 528 -18.69 10.65 28.78
C ASP A 528 -17.80 10.41 27.56
N SER A 529 -17.29 11.47 26.95
CA SER A 529 -16.55 11.42 25.70
C SER A 529 -15.35 10.48 25.77
N PRO A 530 -15.02 9.73 24.70
CA PRO A 530 -13.77 8.96 24.54
C PRO A 530 -12.59 9.79 23.96
N ILE A 531 -12.78 11.09 23.71
CA ILE A 531 -11.73 12.10 23.52
C ILE A 531 -10.61 12.16 24.65
N PRO A 532 -10.78 11.66 25.91
CA PRO A 532 -9.99 11.96 27.11
C PRO A 532 -8.50 11.63 27.24
N HIS A 533 -7.74 11.18 26.25
CA HIS A 533 -6.30 10.94 26.52
C HIS A 533 -5.33 11.65 25.57
N ALA A 534 -5.68 11.82 24.29
CA ALA A 534 -4.79 12.48 23.34
C ALA A 534 -4.78 14.02 23.48
N LEU A 535 -5.94 14.64 23.77
CA LEU A 535 -6.06 16.09 23.98
C LEU A 535 -5.87 16.53 25.44
N GLN A 536 -5.95 15.60 26.41
CA GLN A 536 -5.85 15.89 27.85
C GLN A 536 -4.43 15.84 28.42
N GLY A 537 -3.42 15.49 27.62
CA GLY A 537 -2.02 15.37 28.07
C GLY A 537 -1.34 16.65 28.56
N GLY A 538 -2.06 17.79 28.64
CA GLY A 538 -1.52 19.10 29.00
C GLY A 538 -2.31 19.82 30.09
N GLY A 539 -2.24 19.34 31.34
CA GLY A 539 -2.64 20.11 32.54
C GLY A 539 -4.09 20.64 32.60
N PRO A 540 -4.45 21.37 33.67
CA PRO A 540 -5.77 21.98 33.85
C PRO A 540 -6.12 23.08 32.83
N ASP A 541 -5.15 23.53 32.02
CA ASP A 541 -5.35 24.46 30.89
C ASP A 541 -5.45 23.71 29.55
N SER A 542 -6.11 22.54 29.54
CA SER A 542 -6.26 21.75 28.31
C SER A 542 -7.00 22.57 27.24
N GLU A 543 -6.57 22.43 25.98
CA GLU A 543 -7.19 23.14 24.85
C GLU A 543 -8.69 22.84 24.73
N TRP A 544 -9.09 21.61 25.05
CA TRP A 544 -10.47 21.18 25.04
C TRP A 544 -11.34 22.00 26.00
N THR A 545 -10.90 22.22 27.24
CA THR A 545 -11.61 23.07 28.21
C THR A 545 -11.82 24.49 27.68
N ASN A 546 -10.84 25.03 26.96
CA ASN A 546 -10.96 26.36 26.35
C ASN A 546 -11.94 26.38 25.17
N ILE A 547 -11.96 25.33 24.34
CA ILE A 547 -12.92 25.19 23.24
C ILE A 547 -14.35 25.10 23.77
N LEU A 548 -14.57 24.30 24.82
CA LEU A 548 -15.85 24.19 25.53
C LEU A 548 -16.30 25.52 26.08
N ALA A 549 -15.43 26.20 26.83
CA ALA A 549 -15.73 27.52 27.37
C ALA A 549 -16.09 28.52 26.26
N ARG A 550 -15.39 28.52 25.12
CA ARG A 550 -15.74 29.39 23.98
C ARG A 550 -17.09 29.05 23.37
N ALA A 551 -17.43 27.77 23.22
CA ALA A 551 -18.72 27.36 22.70
C ALA A 551 -19.86 27.80 23.63
N GLU A 552 -19.69 27.66 24.95
CA GLU A 552 -20.64 28.13 25.96
C GLU A 552 -20.83 29.66 25.88
N HIS A 553 -19.73 30.43 25.82
CA HIS A 553 -19.77 31.88 25.70
C HIS A 553 -20.33 32.38 24.35
N SER A 554 -20.47 31.49 23.36
CA SER A 554 -20.99 31.85 22.04
C SER A 554 -22.52 31.99 22.02
N HIS A 555 -23.22 31.55 23.08
CA HIS A 555 -24.68 31.51 23.13
C HIS A 555 -25.28 30.82 21.88
N GLY A 556 -24.71 29.69 21.47
CA GLY A 556 -25.17 28.89 20.34
C GLY A 556 -24.65 29.31 18.97
N GLN A 557 -23.74 30.28 18.87
CA GLN A 557 -23.10 30.65 17.59
C GLN A 557 -21.95 29.73 17.19
N MET A 558 -21.44 28.94 18.13
CA MET A 558 -20.37 27.98 17.91
C MET A 558 -20.85 26.60 18.35
N HIS A 559 -21.01 25.73 17.36
CA HIS A 559 -21.33 24.32 17.58
C HIS A 559 -20.04 23.51 17.61
N LEU A 560 -19.96 22.57 18.56
CA LEU A 560 -18.82 21.68 18.70
C LEU A 560 -19.08 20.42 17.90
N HIS A 561 -18.32 20.24 16.83
CA HIS A 561 -18.33 19.00 16.07
C HIS A 561 -17.03 18.25 16.32
N VAL A 562 -17.17 16.96 16.62
CA VAL A 562 -16.07 16.03 16.76
C VAL A 562 -16.11 15.13 15.55
N VAL A 563 -14.96 14.94 14.92
CA VAL A 563 -14.84 14.19 13.67
C VAL A 563 -13.92 13.03 13.94
N LYS A 564 -14.47 11.82 13.86
CA LYS A 564 -13.69 10.59 13.95
C LYS A 564 -13.46 10.09 12.54
N VAL A 565 -12.18 9.94 12.16
CA VAL A 565 -11.79 9.51 10.82
C VAL A 565 -10.95 8.23 10.88
N PRO A 566 -11.02 7.38 9.86
CA PRO A 566 -10.16 6.21 9.75
C PRO A 566 -8.73 6.63 9.38
N GLU A 567 -7.76 5.91 9.92
CA GLU A 567 -6.34 6.08 9.61
C GLU A 567 -5.71 4.72 9.25
N GLY A 568 -6.25 4.10 8.21
CA GLY A 568 -6.07 2.67 7.95
C GLY A 568 -6.98 1.82 8.84
N SER A 569 -6.84 0.50 8.78
CA SER A 569 -7.78 -0.43 9.40
C SER A 569 -7.70 -0.52 10.92
N LEU A 570 -6.61 -0.07 11.53
CA LEU A 570 -6.32 -0.31 12.95
C LEU A 570 -6.35 0.95 13.81
N THR A 571 -6.24 2.14 13.21
CA THR A 571 -6.19 3.40 13.96
C THR A 571 -7.28 4.35 13.49
N THR A 572 -7.75 5.16 14.42
CA THR A 572 -8.70 6.24 14.15
C THR A 572 -8.12 7.53 14.70
N HIS A 573 -8.36 8.63 13.99
CA HIS A 573 -8.05 9.96 14.47
C HIS A 573 -9.31 10.69 14.86
N VAL A 574 -9.23 11.48 15.92
CA VAL A 574 -10.33 12.32 16.38
C VAL A 574 -9.90 13.77 16.26
N TRP A 575 -10.68 14.56 15.53
CA TRP A 575 -10.47 16.00 15.35
C TRP A 575 -11.64 16.77 15.94
N VAL A 576 -11.35 17.92 16.54
CA VAL A 576 -12.37 18.87 16.98
C VAL A 576 -12.48 19.98 15.95
N LEU A 577 -13.63 20.10 15.29
CA LEU A 577 -13.92 21.14 14.32
C LEU A 577 -15.01 22.06 14.87
N PRO A 578 -14.65 23.26 15.37
CA PRO A 578 -15.65 24.25 15.71
C PRO A 578 -16.31 24.75 14.42
N LEU A 579 -17.62 24.57 14.30
CA LEU A 579 -18.41 25.17 13.23
C LEU A 579 -19.16 26.38 13.76
N TRP A 580 -19.02 27.47 13.01
CA TRP A 580 -19.69 28.74 13.29
C TRP A 580 -21.02 28.76 12.56
N THR A 581 -22.08 29.02 13.31
CA THR A 581 -23.44 29.20 12.81
C THR A 581 -23.91 30.60 13.22
N ASN A 582 -24.80 31.22 12.42
CA ASN A 582 -25.38 32.52 12.78
C ASN A 582 -26.72 32.31 13.49
N SER A 583 -26.91 31.13 14.08
CA SER A 583 -28.21 30.62 14.49
C SER A 583 -28.30 30.45 16.01
N SER A 584 -27.82 31.43 16.77
CA SER A 584 -28.06 31.48 18.21
C SER A 584 -29.56 31.35 18.55
N GLN A 585 -30.42 31.83 17.65
CA GLN A 585 -31.87 31.67 17.74
C GLN A 585 -32.33 30.20 17.63
N ILE A 586 -31.73 29.41 16.73
CA ILE A 586 -32.04 27.98 16.62
C ILE A 586 -31.59 27.27 17.90
N HIS A 587 -30.38 27.54 18.36
CA HIS A 587 -29.86 26.93 19.58
C HIS A 587 -30.76 27.20 20.79
N GLU A 588 -31.14 28.46 21.00
CA GLU A 588 -32.08 28.85 22.08
C GLU A 588 -33.44 28.15 21.93
N ALA A 589 -33.99 28.10 20.72
CA ALA A 589 -35.26 27.42 20.47
C ALA A 589 -35.19 25.91 20.75
N LEU A 590 -34.10 25.24 20.36
CA LEU A 590 -33.87 23.83 20.65
C LEU A 590 -33.70 23.58 22.16
N PHE A 591 -33.02 24.47 22.88
CA PHE A 591 -32.90 24.39 24.34
C PHE A 591 -34.24 24.59 25.05
N GLN A 592 -35.04 25.54 24.60
CA GLN A 592 -36.40 25.74 25.13
C GLN A 592 -37.29 24.53 24.88
N LEU A 593 -37.23 23.97 23.66
CA LEU A 593 -37.97 22.76 23.31
C LEU A 593 -37.52 21.58 24.18
N GLY A 594 -36.21 21.31 24.26
CA GLY A 594 -35.65 20.22 25.07
C GLY A 594 -36.01 20.31 26.56
N ASN A 595 -36.03 21.51 27.13
CA ASN A 595 -36.45 21.71 28.52
C ASN A 595 -37.97 21.59 28.74
N SER A 596 -38.77 21.75 27.69
CA SER A 596 -40.24 21.65 27.75
C SER A 596 -40.75 20.21 27.53
N VAL A 597 -39.92 19.37 26.94
CA VAL A 597 -40.26 18.03 26.47
C VAL A 597 -39.82 16.98 27.51
N SER A 598 -40.68 15.98 27.77
CA SER A 598 -40.34 14.82 28.62
C SER A 598 -39.35 13.89 27.91
N ALA A 599 -38.52 13.15 28.63
CA ALA A 599 -37.67 12.11 28.03
C ALA A 599 -38.48 11.03 27.28
N ASP A 600 -39.75 10.84 27.63
CA ASP A 600 -40.67 9.86 27.02
C ASP A 600 -41.49 10.44 25.84
N TYR A 601 -41.11 11.60 25.30
CA TYR A 601 -41.85 12.21 24.18
C TYR A 601 -41.77 11.38 22.90
N ASP A 602 -42.82 11.48 22.09
CA ASP A 602 -42.88 10.83 20.78
C ASP A 602 -41.83 11.40 19.82
N GLU A 603 -41.12 10.53 19.10
CA GLU A 603 -40.05 10.95 18.19
C GLU A 603 -40.59 11.78 17.01
N GLU A 604 -41.80 11.45 16.54
CA GLU A 604 -42.47 12.15 15.45
C GLU A 604 -42.85 13.59 15.85
N GLU A 605 -43.29 13.79 17.10
CA GLU A 605 -43.66 15.12 17.61
C GLU A 605 -42.43 16.03 17.77
N ILE A 606 -41.32 15.49 18.30
CA ILE A 606 -40.05 16.24 18.35
C ILE A 606 -39.60 16.63 16.94
N GLU A 607 -39.68 15.69 15.98
CA GLU A 607 -39.28 15.96 14.60
C GLU A 607 -40.14 17.04 13.95
N GLU A 608 -41.46 17.03 14.17
CA GLU A 608 -42.37 18.07 13.69
C GLU A 608 -42.02 19.46 14.26
N GLU A 609 -41.78 19.55 15.58
CA GLU A 609 -41.42 20.81 16.24
C GLU A 609 -40.05 21.34 15.81
N VAL A 610 -39.05 20.46 15.66
CA VAL A 610 -37.75 20.85 15.09
C VAL A 610 -37.91 21.33 13.65
N GLY A 611 -38.76 20.66 12.86
CA GLY A 611 -39.12 21.09 11.51
C GLY A 611 -39.71 22.50 11.48
N LYS A 612 -40.60 22.83 12.42
CA LYS A 612 -41.17 24.19 12.58
C LYS A 612 -40.09 25.22 12.94
N ILE A 613 -39.18 24.89 13.87
CA ILE A 613 -38.06 25.77 14.23
C ILE A 613 -37.19 26.06 13.00
N LEU A 614 -36.84 25.02 12.23
CA LEU A 614 -36.04 25.16 11.01
C LEU A 614 -36.74 26.01 9.94
N ALA A 615 -38.03 25.77 9.70
CA ALA A 615 -38.82 26.53 8.74
C ALA A 615 -38.90 28.02 9.09
N ASN A 616 -39.03 28.35 10.37
CA ASN A 616 -39.06 29.75 10.85
C ASN A 616 -37.72 30.49 10.67
N VAL A 617 -36.62 29.75 10.49
CA VAL A 617 -35.26 30.30 10.40
C VAL A 617 -34.67 30.09 9.00
N ALA A 618 -35.40 29.47 8.07
CA ALA A 618 -34.93 29.16 6.70
C ALA A 618 -34.36 30.39 5.98
N ASP A 619 -35.01 31.55 6.11
CA ASP A 619 -34.56 32.83 5.52
C ASP A 619 -33.19 33.29 6.05
N LEU A 620 -32.80 32.86 7.26
CA LEU A 620 -31.50 33.14 7.88
C LEU A 620 -30.44 32.07 7.55
N VAL A 621 -30.86 30.89 7.11
CA VAL A 621 -29.96 29.79 6.73
C VAL A 621 -29.54 29.90 5.25
N GLU A 622 -30.39 30.42 4.36
CA GLU A 622 -30.06 30.60 2.92
C GLU A 622 -28.90 31.58 2.64
N THR A 623 -28.43 32.33 3.64
CA THR A 623 -27.27 33.23 3.51
C THR A 623 -25.90 32.57 3.74
N TYR A 624 -25.84 31.24 3.80
CA TYR A 624 -24.63 30.46 4.10
C TYR A 624 -23.91 29.82 2.92
#